data_AF-A0A8I1G908-F1
#
_entry.id   AF-A0A8I1G908-F1
#
_cell.length_a   1.000
_cell.length_b   1.000
_cell.length_c   1.000
_cell.angle_alpha   90.00
_cell.angle_beta   90.00
_cell.angle_gamma   90.00
#
_symmetry.space_group_name_H-M   'P 1'
#
loop_
_entity.id
_entity.type
_entity.pdbx_description
1 polymer ?
#
loop_
_entity_poly.entity_id
_entity_poly.type
_entity_poly.pdbx_seq_one_letter_code
_entity_poly.pdbx_strand_id
1 'polypeptide(L)'
;MAQFFKPQKRNKSVSKTLRAQVSALDHQARAVIRGEGSKKQTRFIMGALPGEVIQYKTTGKHSGTLERILEPSADRRDAPCKYYDQCGGCDFQHVAESYQLGHKQQVVEELFQKFGVFDSATESLPWQAPLVSEPTRYRRRVRLATRWLGKEQKLLIGFREAQSHQIVAVDDCLVADESLLQAVNRLYPVLNTSSIATKLGHLEAIHTNKPVILLRITDSLPKDALQSLGSWQAEHNIDIWLQSENELTPLNNAGLPFDTSIDGDKLYFQPGDFLQVNGGINERMVQQAIDWLAPEKTQRVYDFFAGIGNFSIPLARRSKAVLAVEGVYRMAKQTLSNAEANGLNNLTSLSADLNDISASDLKDPADLWCLDPARPGAEGVMTLLEKLKPEQRPSRIVYVSCAPDTLARDLAIIAGLKSDKKSSDYRITKLCTVDMFPQTHHIETMVCLERAS
;
A
#
# COMPACT_ATOMS: atom_id res chain seq x y z
N MET A 1 -28.08 -34.90 26.93
CA MET A 1 -27.56 -34.00 27.98
C MET A 1 -27.28 -32.64 27.36
N ALA A 2 -28.10 -31.64 27.66
CA ALA A 2 -27.91 -30.28 27.14
C ALA A 2 -26.67 -29.64 27.79
N GLN A 3 -25.65 -29.31 26.99
CA GLN A 3 -24.52 -28.53 27.46
C GLN A 3 -24.95 -27.06 27.61
N PHE A 4 -25.15 -26.64 28.85
CA PHE A 4 -25.37 -25.23 29.19
C PHE A 4 -24.05 -24.47 28.99
N PHE A 5 -23.96 -23.67 27.92
CA PHE A 5 -22.89 -22.70 27.73
C PHE A 5 -22.98 -21.63 28.85
N LYS A 6 -22.03 -21.65 29.79
CA LYS A 6 -21.86 -20.56 30.76
C LYS A 6 -20.92 -19.51 30.15
N PRO A 7 -21.37 -18.28 29.88
CA PRO A 7 -20.48 -17.22 29.43
C PRO A 7 -19.43 -16.96 30.52
N GLN A 8 -18.15 -17.04 30.16
CA GLN A 8 -17.06 -16.63 31.04
C GLN A 8 -17.26 -15.15 31.39
N LYS A 9 -17.38 -14.86 32.70
CA LYS A 9 -17.33 -13.47 33.19
C LYS A 9 -16.01 -12.85 32.73
N ARG A 10 -16.08 -11.86 31.83
CA ARG A 10 -14.97 -10.95 31.58
C ARG A 10 -14.64 -10.24 32.89
N ASN A 11 -13.57 -10.67 33.55
CA ASN A 11 -12.99 -9.89 34.63
C ASN A 11 -12.59 -8.54 34.04
N LYS A 12 -13.28 -7.46 34.45
CA LYS A 12 -12.80 -6.09 34.22
C LYS A 12 -11.48 -5.97 34.96
N SER A 13 -10.37 -6.13 34.24
CA SER A 13 -9.06 -5.77 34.78
C SER A 13 -9.10 -4.28 35.10
N VAL A 14 -8.88 -3.91 36.36
CA VAL A 14 -8.64 -2.53 36.77
C VAL A 14 -7.48 -2.01 35.90
N SER A 15 -7.72 -0.98 35.08
CA SER A 15 -6.66 -0.38 34.27
C SER A 15 -5.68 0.29 35.22
N LYS A 16 -4.57 -0.38 35.53
CA LYS A 16 -3.50 0.22 36.30
C LYS A 16 -2.77 1.17 35.37
N THR A 17 -2.75 2.45 35.75
CA THR A 17 -1.85 3.42 35.13
C THR A 17 -0.42 3.11 35.56
N LEU A 18 0.48 3.00 34.59
CA LEU A 18 1.87 2.62 34.78
C LEU A 18 2.78 3.68 34.16
N ARG A 19 3.99 3.82 34.72
CA ARG A 19 5.08 4.63 34.16
C ARG A 19 6.14 3.69 33.61
N ALA A 20 6.68 3.97 32.44
CA ALA A 20 7.82 3.25 31.88
C ALA A 20 8.61 4.10 30.89
N GLN A 21 9.87 3.71 30.65
CA GLN A 21 10.67 4.24 29.55
C GLN A 21 10.46 3.39 28.29
N VAL A 22 10.31 4.03 27.15
CA VAL A 22 10.17 3.35 25.85
C VAL A 22 11.53 2.86 25.37
N SER A 23 11.60 1.57 25.03
CA SER A 23 12.87 0.95 24.65
C SER A 23 13.14 0.95 23.15
N ALA A 24 12.11 0.80 22.33
CA ALA A 24 12.23 0.68 20.87
C ALA A 24 10.87 0.93 20.21
N LEU A 25 10.83 0.99 18.88
CA LEU A 25 9.62 0.86 18.08
C LEU A 25 9.62 -0.51 17.39
N ASP A 26 8.44 -1.08 17.16
CA ASP A 26 8.31 -2.21 16.24
C ASP A 26 8.06 -1.75 14.78
N HIS A 27 7.94 -2.70 13.86
CA HIS A 27 7.65 -2.45 12.45
C HIS A 27 6.29 -1.76 12.19
N GLN A 28 5.41 -1.67 13.18
CA GLN A 28 4.13 -0.96 13.12
C GLN A 28 4.17 0.37 13.87
N ALA A 29 5.37 0.88 14.18
CA ALA A 29 5.57 2.12 14.94
C ALA A 29 5.04 2.09 16.38
N ARG A 30 4.82 0.92 16.96
CA ARG A 30 4.39 0.82 18.35
C ARG A 30 5.61 0.89 19.25
N ALA A 31 5.56 1.78 20.23
CA ALA A 31 6.48 1.80 21.36
C ALA A 31 6.48 0.44 22.06
N VAL A 32 7.67 -0.13 22.18
CA VAL A 32 7.94 -1.37 22.90
C VAL A 32 8.39 -1.03 24.30
N ILE A 33 7.56 -1.39 25.28
CA ILE A 33 7.90 -1.34 26.70
C ILE A 33 8.31 -2.73 27.15
N ARG A 34 9.52 -2.85 27.71
CA ARG A 34 10.01 -4.09 28.33
C ARG A 34 9.87 -3.96 29.85
N GLY A 35 9.00 -4.77 30.45
CA GLY A 35 8.81 -4.77 31.90
C GLY A 35 10.04 -5.26 32.67
N GLU A 36 10.31 -4.66 33.83
CA GLU A 36 11.40 -5.04 34.74
C GLU A 36 10.95 -6.08 35.79
N GLY A 37 11.91 -6.85 36.32
CA GLY A 37 11.70 -7.83 37.38
C GLY A 37 11.17 -9.20 36.92
N SER A 38 10.53 -9.94 37.84
CA SER A 38 10.14 -11.36 37.66
C SER A 38 8.99 -11.59 36.66
N LYS A 39 8.35 -10.53 36.17
CA LYS A 39 7.32 -10.59 35.12
C LYS A 39 7.78 -9.75 33.92
N LYS A 40 8.71 -10.29 33.13
CA LYS A 40 9.18 -9.75 31.83
C LYS A 40 8.03 -9.72 30.81
N GLN A 41 7.10 -8.78 30.94
CA GLN A 41 5.98 -8.63 30.02
C GLN A 41 6.24 -7.48 29.06
N THR A 42 6.35 -7.79 27.77
CA THR A 42 6.43 -6.79 26.70
C THR A 42 5.04 -6.24 26.39
N ARG A 43 4.96 -4.91 26.24
CA ARG A 43 3.74 -4.19 25.85
C ARG A 43 4.01 -3.27 24.67
N PHE A 44 3.00 -3.12 23.83
CA PHE A 44 2.99 -2.29 22.63
C PHE A 44 2.02 -1.13 22.81
N ILE A 45 2.49 0.09 22.56
CA ILE A 45 1.75 1.33 22.78
C ILE A 45 1.91 2.22 21.54
N MET A 46 0.82 2.75 20.99
CA MET A 46 0.88 3.72 19.88
C MET A 46 1.22 5.12 20.39
N GLY A 47 1.92 5.93 19.57
CA GLY A 47 2.09 7.36 19.79
C GLY A 47 3.24 7.78 20.71
N ALA A 48 4.11 6.84 21.10
CA ALA A 48 5.30 7.08 21.91
C ALA A 48 6.57 6.68 21.15
N LEU A 49 7.69 7.32 21.47
CA LEU A 49 8.98 7.17 20.81
C LEU A 49 10.05 6.59 21.74
N PRO A 50 11.10 5.94 21.22
CA PRO A 50 12.21 5.44 22.02
C PRO A 50 12.88 6.56 22.82
N GLY A 51 13.31 6.23 24.04
CA GLY A 51 13.89 7.17 24.98
C GLY A 51 12.87 7.90 25.85
N GLU A 52 11.61 7.99 25.43
CA GLU A 52 10.58 8.72 26.17
C GLU A 52 10.19 8.05 27.48
N VAL A 53 9.89 8.86 28.49
CA VAL A 53 9.22 8.41 29.70
C VAL A 53 7.73 8.70 29.57
N ILE A 54 6.91 7.66 29.66
CA ILE A 54 5.47 7.74 29.41
C ILE A 54 4.65 7.23 30.58
N GLN A 55 3.41 7.72 30.65
CA GLN A 55 2.33 7.17 31.46
C GLN A 55 1.32 6.49 30.54
N TYR A 56 0.93 5.26 30.85
CA TYR A 56 0.02 4.48 30.02
C TYR A 56 -0.92 3.59 30.83
N LYS A 57 -2.07 3.26 30.25
CA LYS A 57 -3.04 2.28 30.79
C LYS A 57 -2.93 0.95 30.09
N THR A 58 -2.99 -0.14 30.83
CA THR A 58 -3.05 -1.49 30.26
C THR A 58 -4.44 -1.75 29.68
N THR A 59 -4.53 -2.12 28.40
CA THR A 59 -5.78 -2.48 27.70
C THR A 59 -5.85 -3.94 27.29
N GLY A 60 -4.73 -4.68 27.40
CA GLY A 60 -4.67 -6.11 27.18
C GLY A 60 -3.41 -6.74 27.77
N LYS A 61 -3.16 -8.02 27.44
CA LYS A 61 -1.97 -8.74 27.88
C LYS A 61 -0.68 -8.11 27.32
N HIS A 62 -0.71 -7.70 26.07
CA HIS A 62 0.44 -7.14 25.34
C HIS A 62 0.20 -5.70 24.85
N SER A 63 -0.91 -5.07 25.23
CA SER A 63 -1.32 -3.77 24.70
C SER A 63 -1.51 -2.75 25.82
N GLY A 64 -1.25 -1.49 25.50
CA GLY A 64 -1.58 -0.35 26.34
C GLY A 64 -1.97 0.87 25.52
N THR A 65 -2.63 1.81 26.18
CA THR A 65 -3.01 3.11 25.61
C THR A 65 -2.18 4.18 26.30
N LEU A 66 -1.51 5.01 25.50
CA LEU A 66 -0.76 6.15 25.99
C LEU A 66 -1.72 7.12 26.70
N GLU A 67 -1.34 7.59 27.90
CA GLU A 67 -2.08 8.64 28.60
C GLU A 67 -1.34 9.97 28.54
N ARG A 68 -0.02 9.94 28.73
CA ARG A 68 0.80 11.16 28.79
C ARG A 68 2.26 10.88 28.49
N ILE A 69 2.90 11.80 27.77
CA ILE A 69 4.36 11.89 27.66
C ILE A 69 4.87 12.74 28.83
N LEU A 70 5.78 12.19 29.63
CA LEU A 70 6.38 12.86 30.79
C LEU A 70 7.72 13.50 30.41
N GLU A 71 8.53 12.78 29.64
CA GLU A 71 9.82 13.24 29.11
C GLU A 71 9.83 12.93 27.61
N PRO A 72 9.65 13.94 26.73
CA PRO A 72 9.57 13.74 25.29
C PRO A 72 10.95 13.50 24.66
N SER A 73 10.97 12.79 23.54
CA SER A 73 12.18 12.61 22.71
C SER A 73 12.51 13.90 21.95
N ALA A 74 13.78 14.10 21.61
CA ALA A 74 14.21 15.18 20.72
C ALA A 74 13.64 15.03 19.30
N ASP A 75 13.31 13.80 18.89
CA ASP A 75 12.67 13.50 17.60
C ASP A 75 11.14 13.64 17.63
N ARG A 76 10.54 14.01 18.78
CA ARG A 76 9.11 14.30 18.85
C ARG A 76 8.83 15.69 18.27
N ARG A 77 7.76 15.78 17.49
CA ARG A 77 7.17 17.06 17.05
C ARG A 77 5.66 17.07 17.29
N ASP A 78 5.06 18.24 17.20
CA ASP A 78 3.61 18.37 17.15
C ASP A 78 3.09 17.85 15.80
N ALA A 79 2.01 17.07 15.85
CA ALA A 79 1.37 16.57 14.64
C ALA A 79 0.58 17.71 13.96
N PRO A 80 0.90 18.08 12.71
CA PRO A 80 0.26 19.23 12.05
C PRO A 80 -1.21 19.02 11.67
N CYS A 81 -1.67 17.77 11.54
CA CYS A 81 -3.08 17.50 11.19
C CYS A 81 -4.01 17.64 12.39
N LYS A 82 -5.01 18.53 12.28
CA LYS A 82 -6.06 18.73 13.31
C LYS A 82 -6.87 17.46 13.67
N TYR A 83 -6.83 16.43 12.83
CA TYR A 83 -7.52 15.16 13.04
C TYR A 83 -6.63 14.04 13.59
N TYR A 84 -5.33 14.30 13.78
CA TYR A 84 -4.33 13.26 14.03
C TYR A 84 -4.65 12.36 15.22
N ASP A 85 -5.09 12.94 16.35
CA ASP A 85 -5.36 12.17 17.57
C ASP A 85 -6.57 11.23 17.47
N GLN A 86 -7.42 11.40 16.46
CA GLN A 86 -8.65 10.63 16.27
C GLN A 86 -8.58 9.73 15.04
N CYS A 87 -8.09 10.26 13.92
CA CYS A 87 -8.07 9.59 12.61
C CYS A 87 -7.05 8.45 12.58
N GLY A 88 -7.46 7.26 12.16
CA GLY A 88 -6.57 6.10 12.01
C GLY A 88 -5.71 6.08 10.74
N GLY A 89 -5.63 7.19 10.01
CA GLY A 89 -4.96 7.26 8.70
C GLY A 89 -3.45 7.53 8.75
N CYS A 90 -2.98 8.26 9.77
CA CYS A 90 -1.56 8.57 9.98
C CYS A 90 -1.17 8.23 11.42
N ASP A 91 0.02 7.68 11.63
CA ASP A 91 0.52 7.28 12.95
C ASP A 91 1.95 7.77 13.25
N PHE A 92 2.54 8.54 12.33
CA PHE A 92 3.91 9.02 12.44
C PHE A 92 4.06 10.55 12.43
N GLN A 93 2.98 11.32 12.36
CA GLN A 93 3.07 12.80 12.28
C GLN A 93 3.72 13.45 13.50
N HIS A 94 3.63 12.81 14.66
CA HIS A 94 4.26 13.23 15.91
C HIS A 94 5.79 13.02 15.96
N VAL A 95 6.38 12.53 14.87
CA VAL A 95 7.79 12.15 14.78
C VAL A 95 8.48 12.98 13.69
N ALA A 96 9.69 13.46 13.97
CA ALA A 96 10.54 14.15 13.00
C ALA A 96 10.78 13.28 11.76
N GLU A 97 10.69 13.87 10.57
CA GLU A 97 10.73 13.16 9.30
C GLU A 97 12.05 12.41 9.07
N SER A 98 13.18 12.97 9.52
CA SER A 98 14.48 12.30 9.50
C SER A 98 14.48 10.98 10.28
N TYR A 99 13.82 10.97 11.45
CA TYR A 99 13.69 9.76 12.26
C TYR A 99 12.78 8.73 11.59
N GLN A 100 11.70 9.17 10.91
CA GLN A 100 10.80 8.26 10.20
C GLN A 100 11.56 7.44 9.17
N LEU A 101 12.36 8.10 8.31
CA LEU A 101 13.13 7.42 7.26
C LEU A 101 14.16 6.44 7.84
N GLY A 102 14.92 6.87 8.85
CA GLY A 102 15.91 6.02 9.53
C GLY A 102 15.27 4.79 10.17
N HIS A 103 14.14 4.96 10.85
CA HIS A 103 13.39 3.85 11.45
C HIS A 103 12.90 2.84 10.39
N LYS A 104 12.38 3.33 9.26
CA LYS A 104 11.92 2.45 8.16
C LYS A 104 13.07 1.62 7.60
N GLN A 105 14.26 2.20 7.40
CA GLN A 105 15.44 1.46 6.95
C GLN A 105 15.88 0.43 8.00
N GLN A 106 15.96 0.82 9.28
CA GLN A 106 16.32 -0.08 10.38
C GLN A 106 15.38 -1.30 10.43
N VAL A 107 14.07 -1.13 10.26
CA VAL A 107 13.11 -2.24 10.24
C VAL A 107 13.40 -3.24 9.11
N VAL A 108 13.77 -2.74 7.91
CA VAL A 108 14.16 -3.61 6.79
C VAL A 108 15.42 -4.40 7.14
N GLU A 109 16.43 -3.75 7.69
CA GLU A 109 17.68 -4.41 8.11
C GLU A 109 17.42 -5.49 9.16
N GLU A 110 16.66 -5.18 10.22
CA GLU A 110 16.32 -6.14 11.27
C GLU A 110 15.57 -7.36 10.73
N LEU A 111 14.65 -7.15 9.79
CA LEU A 111 13.92 -8.25 9.16
C LEU A 111 14.84 -9.08 8.26
N PHE A 112 15.67 -8.45 7.44
CA PHE A 112 16.60 -9.16 6.57
C PHE A 112 17.60 -10.00 7.39
N GLN A 113 18.14 -9.47 8.50
CA GLN A 113 18.98 -10.25 9.44
C GLN A 113 18.21 -11.42 10.05
N LYS A 114 16.98 -11.17 10.52
CA LYS A 114 16.14 -12.19 11.16
C LYS A 114 15.82 -13.36 10.23
N PHE A 115 15.64 -13.10 8.94
CA PHE A 115 15.40 -14.12 7.92
C PHE A 115 16.68 -14.69 7.31
N GLY A 116 17.86 -14.24 7.76
CA GLY A 116 19.15 -14.71 7.30
C GLY A 116 19.56 -14.21 5.91
N VAL A 117 18.89 -13.17 5.39
CA VAL A 117 19.16 -12.59 4.07
C VAL A 117 20.55 -11.93 4.01
N PHE A 118 21.03 -11.38 5.12
CA PHE A 118 22.40 -10.91 5.30
C PHE A 118 22.84 -11.04 6.76
N ASP A 119 24.16 -11.03 6.99
CA ASP A 119 24.74 -10.95 8.34
C ASP A 119 25.46 -9.61 8.54
N SER A 120 24.91 -8.75 9.41
CA SER A 120 25.50 -7.45 9.74
C SER A 120 26.89 -7.50 10.36
N ALA A 121 27.33 -8.66 10.87
CA ALA A 121 28.69 -8.81 11.38
C ALA A 121 29.73 -8.93 10.26
N THR A 122 29.33 -9.37 9.07
CA THR A 122 30.24 -9.68 7.95
C THR A 122 29.92 -8.93 6.66
N GLU A 123 28.71 -8.39 6.52
CA GLU A 123 28.18 -7.83 5.29
C GLU A 123 27.49 -6.48 5.53
N SER A 124 27.53 -5.62 4.52
CA SER A 124 26.75 -4.39 4.47
C SER A 124 25.74 -4.46 3.33
N LEU A 125 24.50 -4.04 3.57
CA LEU A 125 23.52 -3.94 2.50
C LEU A 125 23.87 -2.82 1.52
N PRO A 126 23.67 -3.01 0.20
CA PRO A 126 24.01 -2.01 -0.82
C PRO A 126 22.93 -0.93 -0.93
N TRP A 127 22.76 -0.16 0.15
CA TRP A 127 21.79 0.93 0.23
C TRP A 127 22.04 1.98 -0.87
N GLN A 128 20.97 2.30 -1.59
CA GLN A 128 20.87 3.47 -2.46
C GLN A 128 20.09 4.56 -1.72
N ALA A 129 20.10 5.78 -2.26
CA ALA A 129 19.29 6.87 -1.71
C ALA A 129 17.80 6.50 -1.70
N PRO A 130 17.07 6.82 -0.62
CA PRO A 130 15.64 6.52 -0.53
C PRO A 130 14.85 7.39 -1.54
N LEU A 131 13.76 6.84 -2.07
CA LEU A 131 12.83 7.63 -2.87
C LEU A 131 11.87 8.37 -1.92
N VAL A 132 12.05 9.69 -1.82
CA VAL A 132 11.30 10.56 -0.88
C VAL A 132 10.50 11.62 -1.61
N SER A 133 9.38 12.05 -1.04
CA SER A 133 8.54 13.13 -1.58
C SER A 133 8.06 14.05 -0.47
N GLU A 134 7.39 15.13 -0.84
CA GLU A 134 6.74 15.99 0.14
C GLU A 134 5.79 15.18 1.04
N PRO A 135 5.82 15.38 2.37
CA PRO A 135 5.06 14.58 3.31
C PRO A 135 3.55 14.88 3.31
N THR A 136 3.13 15.89 2.54
CA THR A 136 1.76 16.39 2.48
C THR A 136 1.26 16.38 1.04
N ARG A 137 -0.08 16.38 0.87
CA ARG A 137 -0.76 16.47 -0.44
C ARG A 137 -0.33 15.43 -1.49
N TYR A 138 0.28 14.33 -1.07
CA TYR A 138 0.82 13.32 -1.99
C TYR A 138 -0.23 12.27 -2.42
N ARG A 139 -1.27 12.03 -1.59
CA ARG A 139 -2.27 10.99 -1.89
C ARG A 139 -3.23 11.49 -2.96
N ARG A 140 -3.17 10.86 -4.13
CA ARG A 140 -4.05 11.11 -5.27
C ARG A 140 -5.36 10.30 -5.23
N ARG A 141 -5.55 9.49 -4.20
CA ARG A 141 -6.79 8.75 -3.96
C ARG A 141 -7.09 8.66 -2.47
N VAL A 142 -8.36 8.82 -2.13
CA VAL A 142 -8.90 8.59 -0.79
C VAL A 142 -10.16 7.74 -0.85
N ARG A 143 -10.35 6.89 0.16
CA ARG A 143 -11.59 6.15 0.39
C ARG A 143 -12.17 6.59 1.72
N LEU A 144 -13.34 7.21 1.68
CA LEU A 144 -14.02 7.80 2.83
C LEU A 144 -15.21 6.92 3.23
N ALA A 145 -15.25 6.55 4.50
CA ALA A 145 -16.39 5.89 5.10
C ALA A 145 -17.56 6.88 5.23
N THR A 146 -18.77 6.37 5.08
CA THR A 146 -20.01 7.16 5.18
C THR A 146 -20.91 6.61 6.26
N ARG A 147 -21.64 7.48 6.97
CA ARG A 147 -22.68 7.07 7.93
C ARG A 147 -23.82 8.07 7.97
N TRP A 148 -25.04 7.61 7.73
CA TRP A 148 -26.24 8.42 7.89
C TRP A 148 -26.69 8.48 9.36
N LEU A 149 -26.85 9.69 9.89
CA LEU A 149 -27.41 9.96 11.22
C LEU A 149 -28.88 10.37 11.06
N GLY A 150 -29.79 9.41 11.03
CA GLY A 150 -31.21 9.67 10.75
C GLY A 150 -31.91 10.65 11.69
N LYS A 151 -31.48 10.75 12.96
CA LYS A 151 -32.04 11.73 13.91
C LYS A 151 -31.62 13.16 13.61
N GLU A 152 -30.41 13.34 13.09
CA GLU A 152 -29.81 14.65 12.79
C GLU A 152 -30.01 15.04 11.31
N GLN A 153 -30.57 14.14 10.50
CA GLN A 153 -30.66 14.27 9.03
C GLN A 153 -29.30 14.66 8.42
N LYS A 154 -28.24 14.00 8.89
CA LYS A 154 -26.85 14.34 8.56
C LYS A 154 -26.06 13.12 8.11
N LEU A 155 -25.39 13.24 6.97
CA LEU A 155 -24.39 12.29 6.48
C LEU A 155 -23.03 12.66 7.07
N LEU A 156 -22.38 11.71 7.74
CA LEU A 156 -20.96 11.77 8.07
C LEU A 156 -20.16 11.20 6.91
N ILE A 157 -19.09 11.89 6.53
CA ILE A 157 -18.11 11.44 5.55
C ILE A 157 -16.73 11.64 6.18
N GLY A 158 -15.89 10.60 6.18
CA GLY A 158 -14.51 10.74 6.62
C GLY A 158 -13.77 9.43 6.81
N PHE A 159 -12.78 9.43 7.69
CA PHE A 159 -11.95 8.26 7.95
C PHE A 159 -12.39 7.53 9.22
N ARG A 160 -11.99 6.26 9.35
CA ARG A 160 -12.21 5.53 10.60
C ARG A 160 -11.21 5.97 11.66
N GLU A 161 -11.67 5.98 12.91
CA GLU A 161 -10.78 6.08 14.06
C GLU A 161 -9.79 4.91 14.13
N ALA A 162 -8.64 5.11 14.76
CA ALA A 162 -7.68 4.05 14.99
C ALA A 162 -8.33 2.88 15.78
N GLN A 163 -8.28 1.67 15.21
CA GLN A 163 -8.84 0.45 15.81
C GLN A 163 -10.34 0.52 16.16
N SER A 164 -11.11 1.36 15.45
CA SER A 164 -12.53 1.60 15.71
C SER A 164 -13.35 1.68 14.40
N HIS A 165 -14.65 1.42 14.50
CA HIS A 165 -15.59 1.59 13.38
C HIS A 165 -16.24 2.98 13.36
N GLN A 166 -15.95 3.84 14.34
CA GLN A 166 -16.44 5.21 14.34
C GLN A 166 -15.77 6.03 13.24
N ILE A 167 -16.50 7.02 12.74
CA ILE A 167 -16.06 7.90 11.65
C ILE A 167 -15.64 9.23 12.26
N VAL A 168 -14.40 9.63 12.00
CA VAL A 168 -13.93 11.00 12.15
C VAL A 168 -14.37 11.75 10.90
N ALA A 169 -15.37 12.63 11.05
CA ALA A 169 -15.80 13.47 9.95
C ALA A 169 -14.70 14.47 9.59
N VAL A 170 -14.30 14.50 8.33
CA VAL A 170 -13.21 15.37 7.85
C VAL A 170 -13.68 16.24 6.70
N ASP A 171 -13.23 17.50 6.70
CA ASP A 171 -13.39 18.44 5.58
C ASP A 171 -12.12 18.56 4.74
N ASP A 172 -10.98 18.14 5.27
CA ASP A 172 -9.67 18.16 4.64
C ASP A 172 -8.81 17.00 5.18
N CYS A 173 -7.78 16.62 4.42
CA CYS A 173 -6.78 15.64 4.83
C CYS A 173 -5.40 16.11 4.37
N LEU A 174 -4.53 16.44 5.33
CA LEU A 174 -3.21 17.03 5.06
C LEU A 174 -2.35 16.23 4.06
N VAL A 175 -2.49 14.91 4.05
CA VAL A 175 -1.74 14.01 3.15
C VAL A 175 -2.44 13.76 1.82
N ALA A 176 -3.71 14.13 1.68
CA ALA A 176 -4.46 14.00 0.44
C ALA A 176 -4.35 15.26 -0.41
N ASP A 177 -4.26 15.06 -1.73
CA ASP A 177 -4.40 16.15 -2.69
C ASP A 177 -5.69 16.92 -2.41
N GLU A 178 -5.57 18.25 -2.37
CA GLU A 178 -6.66 19.12 -1.91
C GLU A 178 -7.90 18.99 -2.80
N SER A 179 -7.72 18.74 -4.11
CA SER A 179 -8.82 18.62 -5.06
C SER A 179 -9.78 17.48 -4.71
N LEU A 180 -9.32 16.43 -4.02
CA LEU A 180 -10.12 15.28 -3.65
C LEU A 180 -11.20 15.65 -2.63
N LEU A 181 -10.80 16.26 -1.51
CA LEU A 181 -11.75 16.63 -0.45
C LEU A 181 -12.57 17.85 -0.87
N GLN A 182 -12.01 18.76 -1.67
CA GLN A 182 -12.80 19.83 -2.29
C GLN A 182 -13.93 19.28 -3.18
N ALA A 183 -13.65 18.27 -4.02
CA ALA A 183 -14.67 17.62 -4.85
C ALA A 183 -15.77 16.96 -3.99
N VAL A 184 -15.37 16.24 -2.94
CA VAL A 184 -16.32 15.61 -2.00
C VAL A 184 -17.17 16.66 -1.27
N ASN A 185 -16.57 17.74 -0.79
CA ASN A 185 -17.28 18.82 -0.09
C ASN A 185 -18.29 19.52 -1.01
N ARG A 186 -17.96 19.72 -2.29
CA ARG A 186 -18.89 20.28 -3.29
C ARG A 186 -20.05 19.33 -3.60
N LEU A 187 -19.81 18.02 -3.58
CA LEU A 187 -20.84 17.00 -3.81
C LEU A 187 -21.70 16.74 -2.57
N TYR A 188 -21.21 17.09 -1.36
CA TYR A 188 -21.87 16.82 -0.09
C TYR A 188 -23.35 17.23 -0.03
N PRO A 189 -23.78 18.42 -0.50
CA PRO A 189 -25.19 18.81 -0.45
C PRO A 189 -26.12 17.85 -1.21
N VAL A 190 -25.64 17.28 -2.33
CA VAL A 190 -26.39 16.28 -3.11
C VAL A 190 -26.45 14.95 -2.35
N LEU A 191 -25.33 14.52 -1.76
CA LEU A 191 -25.25 13.26 -1.00
C LEU A 191 -26.04 13.30 0.31
N ASN A 192 -26.14 14.47 0.95
CA ASN A 192 -26.80 14.67 2.24
C ASN A 192 -28.33 14.71 2.12
N THR A 193 -28.88 13.76 1.37
CA THR A 193 -30.31 13.54 1.18
C THR A 193 -30.64 12.12 1.62
N SER A 194 -31.81 11.90 2.22
CA SER A 194 -32.20 10.57 2.70
C SER A 194 -32.30 9.53 1.55
N SER A 195 -32.56 9.97 0.32
CA SER A 195 -32.63 9.14 -0.88
C SER A 195 -31.28 8.52 -1.26
N ILE A 196 -30.17 9.22 -1.02
CA ILE A 196 -28.79 8.79 -1.32
C ILE A 196 -28.07 8.32 -0.06
N ALA A 197 -28.03 9.13 1.00
CA ALA A 197 -27.22 8.90 2.19
C ALA A 197 -27.48 7.56 2.89
N THR A 198 -28.74 7.09 2.86
CA THR A 198 -29.13 5.80 3.46
C THR A 198 -28.60 4.59 2.70
N LYS A 199 -28.23 4.77 1.42
CA LYS A 199 -27.76 3.72 0.51
C LYS A 199 -26.27 3.86 0.17
N LEU A 200 -25.59 4.87 0.70
CA LEU A 200 -24.18 5.13 0.45
C LEU A 200 -23.32 4.40 1.48
N GLY A 201 -22.60 3.36 1.04
CA GLY A 201 -21.75 2.55 1.92
C GLY A 201 -20.37 3.17 2.18
N HIS A 202 -19.74 3.69 1.13
CA HIS A 202 -18.54 4.52 1.19
C HIS A 202 -18.39 5.25 -0.15
N LEU A 203 -17.46 6.20 -0.22
CA LEU A 203 -17.07 6.81 -1.48
C LEU A 203 -15.57 6.82 -1.65
N GLU A 204 -15.11 6.87 -2.89
CA GLU A 204 -13.71 7.09 -3.22
C GLU A 204 -13.58 8.32 -4.11
N ALA A 205 -12.59 9.16 -3.84
CA ALA A 205 -12.22 10.27 -4.70
C ALA A 205 -10.83 10.00 -5.28
N ILE A 206 -10.67 10.15 -6.59
CA ILE A 206 -9.47 9.80 -7.34
C ILE A 206 -9.09 10.97 -8.24
N HIS A 207 -7.85 11.43 -8.12
CA HIS A 207 -7.25 12.41 -9.00
C HIS A 207 -6.70 11.68 -10.23
N THR A 208 -7.11 12.16 -11.41
CA THR A 208 -6.80 11.59 -12.73
C THR A 208 -6.83 12.72 -13.76
N ASN A 209 -6.73 12.40 -15.06
CA ASN A 209 -6.95 13.35 -16.15
C ASN A 209 -8.26 14.16 -16.03
N LYS A 210 -9.31 13.57 -15.45
CA LYS A 210 -10.57 14.22 -15.07
C LYS A 210 -11.04 13.57 -13.77
N PRO A 211 -11.07 14.30 -12.64
CA PRO A 211 -11.28 13.70 -11.32
C PRO A 211 -12.52 12.81 -11.28
N VAL A 212 -12.42 11.72 -10.53
CA VAL A 212 -13.48 10.71 -10.41
C VAL A 212 -13.94 10.57 -8.97
N ILE A 213 -15.26 10.50 -8.78
CA ILE A 213 -15.88 10.06 -7.52
C ILE A 213 -16.59 8.72 -7.77
N LEU A 214 -16.15 7.68 -7.06
CA LEU A 214 -16.82 6.38 -7.01
C LEU A 214 -17.76 6.33 -5.80
N LEU A 215 -19.04 6.11 -6.03
CA LEU A 215 -20.04 5.92 -4.98
C LEU A 215 -20.35 4.43 -4.83
N ARG A 216 -20.07 3.84 -3.67
CA ARG A 216 -20.51 2.47 -3.36
C ARG A 216 -21.94 2.51 -2.86
N ILE A 217 -22.84 1.98 -3.68
CA ILE A 217 -24.29 2.00 -3.46
C ILE A 217 -24.77 0.62 -2.97
N THR A 218 -25.35 0.57 -1.77
CA THR A 218 -25.80 -0.68 -1.15
C THR A 218 -27.19 -1.13 -1.61
N ASP A 219 -27.97 -0.23 -2.19
CA ASP A 219 -29.33 -0.48 -2.70
C ASP A 219 -29.68 0.54 -3.79
N SER A 220 -30.66 0.26 -4.63
CA SER A 220 -31.01 1.07 -5.81
C SER A 220 -31.31 2.54 -5.48
N LEU A 221 -30.69 3.45 -6.23
CA LEU A 221 -30.99 4.89 -6.14
C LEU A 221 -32.27 5.22 -6.93
N PRO A 222 -33.15 6.09 -6.42
CA PRO A 222 -34.31 6.55 -7.16
C PRO A 222 -33.90 7.48 -8.32
N LYS A 223 -34.78 7.66 -9.31
CA LYS A 223 -34.47 8.39 -10.56
C LYS A 223 -34.11 9.86 -10.33
N ASP A 224 -34.78 10.52 -9.38
CA ASP A 224 -34.51 11.89 -8.96
C ASP A 224 -33.13 12.07 -8.33
N ALA A 225 -32.67 11.08 -7.56
CA ALA A 225 -31.31 11.05 -7.02
C ALA A 225 -30.26 10.90 -8.13
N LEU A 226 -30.48 9.99 -9.09
CA LEU A 226 -29.61 9.82 -10.26
C LEU A 226 -29.56 11.09 -11.11
N GLN A 227 -30.70 11.76 -11.31
CA GLN A 227 -30.79 13.03 -12.02
C GLN A 227 -30.00 14.12 -11.30
N SER A 228 -30.13 14.23 -9.97
CA SER A 228 -29.40 15.22 -9.17
C SER A 228 -27.88 15.02 -9.23
N LEU A 229 -27.42 13.77 -9.14
CA LEU A 229 -26.01 13.43 -9.34
C LEU A 229 -25.53 13.75 -10.77
N GLY A 230 -26.37 13.46 -11.77
CA GLY A 230 -26.06 13.74 -13.17
C GLY A 230 -25.95 15.23 -13.49
N SER A 231 -26.87 16.05 -12.96
CA SER A 231 -26.81 17.51 -13.08
C SER A 231 -25.56 18.07 -12.42
N TRP A 232 -25.23 17.59 -11.22
CA TRP A 232 -24.01 18.00 -10.51
C TRP A 232 -22.74 17.63 -11.31
N GLN A 233 -22.66 16.41 -11.85
CA GLN A 233 -21.54 15.96 -12.68
C GLN A 233 -21.34 16.86 -13.91
N ALA A 234 -22.43 17.28 -14.56
CA ALA A 234 -22.39 18.15 -15.72
C ALA A 234 -21.87 19.56 -15.39
N GLU A 235 -22.13 20.06 -14.18
CA GLU A 235 -21.69 21.38 -13.72
C GLU A 235 -20.22 21.41 -13.28
N HIS A 236 -19.72 20.33 -12.67
CA HIS A 236 -18.44 20.37 -11.94
C HIS A 236 -17.24 19.74 -12.65
N ASN A 237 -17.38 19.25 -13.90
CA ASN A 237 -16.31 18.58 -14.65
C ASN A 237 -15.62 17.44 -13.86
N ILE A 238 -16.39 16.70 -13.07
CA ILE A 238 -15.95 15.56 -12.26
C ILE A 238 -16.84 14.38 -12.63
N ASP A 239 -16.24 13.25 -12.98
CA ASP A 239 -16.99 12.05 -13.36
C ASP A 239 -17.43 11.26 -12.13
N ILE A 240 -18.69 10.80 -12.12
CA ILE A 240 -19.22 9.93 -11.09
C ILE A 240 -19.34 8.51 -11.64
N TRP A 241 -18.90 7.54 -10.84
CA TRP A 241 -19.11 6.12 -11.08
C TRP A 241 -19.90 5.53 -9.92
N LEU A 242 -20.73 4.53 -10.21
CA LEU A 242 -21.53 3.83 -9.22
C LEU A 242 -21.04 2.39 -9.11
N GLN A 243 -20.86 1.90 -7.88
CA GLN A 243 -20.59 0.49 -7.61
C GLN A 243 -21.70 -0.12 -6.77
N SER A 244 -22.46 -1.03 -7.40
CA SER A 244 -23.52 -1.82 -6.77
C SER A 244 -23.09 -3.28 -6.77
N GLU A 245 -23.01 -3.89 -5.58
CA GLU A 245 -22.43 -5.23 -5.42
C GLU A 245 -21.03 -5.34 -6.07
N ASN A 246 -20.91 -6.10 -7.16
CA ASN A 246 -19.70 -6.27 -7.96
C ASN A 246 -19.77 -5.55 -9.32
N GLU A 247 -20.88 -4.89 -9.63
CA GLU A 247 -21.07 -4.14 -10.87
C GLU A 247 -20.58 -2.70 -10.71
N LEU A 248 -19.80 -2.25 -11.68
CA LEU A 248 -19.24 -0.91 -11.74
C LEU A 248 -19.76 -0.22 -13.00
N THR A 249 -20.50 0.87 -12.85
CA THR A 249 -21.15 1.58 -13.96
C THR A 249 -20.81 3.07 -13.96
N PRO A 250 -20.50 3.66 -15.13
CA PRO A 250 -20.36 5.10 -15.25
C PRO A 250 -21.74 5.77 -15.08
N LEU A 251 -21.80 6.89 -14.37
CA LEU A 251 -23.00 7.72 -14.36
C LEU A 251 -23.07 8.53 -15.66
N ASN A 252 -24.18 8.38 -16.39
CA ASN A 252 -24.36 8.99 -17.72
C ASN A 252 -23.21 8.63 -18.66
N ASN A 253 -22.49 9.64 -19.18
CA ASN A 253 -21.39 9.49 -20.13
C ASN A 253 -20.01 9.68 -19.48
N ALA A 254 -19.86 9.32 -18.19
CA ALA A 254 -18.57 9.39 -17.51
C ALA A 254 -17.51 8.56 -18.27
N GLY A 255 -16.35 9.17 -18.50
CA GLY A 255 -15.27 8.56 -19.27
C GLY A 255 -14.50 7.52 -18.46
N LEU A 256 -13.78 6.65 -19.17
CA LEU A 256 -12.77 5.79 -18.53
C LEU A 256 -11.58 6.68 -18.11
N PRO A 257 -11.24 6.76 -16.81
CA PRO A 257 -10.13 7.58 -16.37
C PRO A 257 -8.80 6.97 -16.80
N PHE A 258 -7.78 7.82 -16.89
CA PHE A 258 -6.40 7.39 -17.06
C PHE A 258 -5.44 8.19 -16.20
N ASP A 259 -4.32 7.54 -15.90
CA ASP A 259 -3.11 8.13 -15.37
C ASP A 259 -2.06 8.26 -16.49
N THR A 260 -1.01 9.04 -16.24
CA THR A 260 0.08 9.23 -17.20
C THR A 260 1.33 8.50 -16.74
N SER A 261 1.86 7.61 -17.59
CA SER A 261 3.13 6.92 -17.33
C SER A 261 4.31 7.88 -17.47
N ILE A 262 5.49 7.43 -17.04
CA ILE A 262 6.74 8.20 -17.13
C ILE A 262 7.10 8.64 -18.57
N ASP A 263 6.59 7.93 -19.59
CA ASP A 263 6.86 8.22 -21.00
C ASP A 263 5.74 9.04 -21.67
N GLY A 264 4.77 9.51 -20.88
CA GLY A 264 3.57 10.19 -21.38
C GLY A 264 2.48 9.23 -21.89
N ASP A 265 2.69 7.91 -21.78
CA ASP A 265 1.70 6.91 -22.18
C ASP A 265 0.47 6.95 -21.25
N LYS A 266 -0.71 6.67 -21.80
CA LYS A 266 -1.96 6.64 -21.02
C LYS A 266 -2.15 5.28 -20.38
N LEU A 267 -2.32 5.27 -19.06
CA LEU A 267 -2.65 4.09 -18.27
C LEU A 267 -4.14 4.19 -17.88
N TYR A 268 -5.01 3.65 -18.72
CA TYR A 268 -6.44 3.59 -18.41
C TYR A 268 -6.71 2.55 -17.33
N PHE A 269 -7.70 2.82 -16.48
CA PHE A 269 -8.11 1.94 -15.39
C PHE A 269 -9.58 2.16 -15.03
N GLN A 270 -10.17 1.23 -14.30
CA GLN A 270 -11.51 1.37 -13.75
C GLN A 270 -11.45 1.88 -12.30
N PRO A 271 -12.34 2.79 -11.88
CA PRO A 271 -12.44 3.16 -10.47
C PRO A 271 -12.63 1.92 -9.58
N GLY A 272 -11.79 1.79 -8.55
CA GLY A 272 -11.70 0.56 -7.74
C GLY A 272 -10.44 -0.28 -8.03
N ASP A 273 -9.84 -0.16 -9.22
CA ASP A 273 -8.54 -0.77 -9.54
C ASP A 273 -7.43 -0.28 -8.63
N PHE A 274 -6.41 -1.11 -8.44
CA PHE A 274 -5.22 -0.69 -7.71
C PHE A 274 -4.45 0.36 -8.52
N LEU A 275 -4.07 1.43 -7.85
CA LEU A 275 -3.18 2.48 -8.32
C LEU A 275 -2.30 2.89 -7.17
N GLN A 276 -1.03 3.17 -7.47
CA GLN A 276 -0.14 3.73 -6.46
C GLN A 276 -0.69 5.06 -5.95
N VAL A 277 -0.73 5.23 -4.63
CA VAL A 277 -1.41 6.37 -4.02
C VAL A 277 -0.63 7.67 -4.18
N ASN A 278 0.70 7.59 -4.29
CA ASN A 278 1.60 8.71 -4.46
C ASN A 278 2.11 8.71 -5.90
N GLY A 279 1.51 9.53 -6.76
CA GLY A 279 1.83 9.56 -8.19
C GLY A 279 3.29 9.95 -8.45
N GLY A 280 3.79 10.97 -7.73
CA GLY A 280 5.16 11.47 -7.89
C GLY A 280 6.24 10.50 -7.38
N ILE A 281 5.94 9.68 -6.37
CA ILE A 281 6.82 8.57 -5.97
C ILE A 281 6.72 7.40 -6.93
N ASN A 282 5.52 7.07 -7.41
CA ASN A 282 5.32 6.01 -8.39
C ASN A 282 6.16 6.25 -9.65
N GLU A 283 6.13 7.45 -10.21
CA GLU A 283 6.96 7.80 -11.38
C GLU A 283 8.45 7.56 -11.12
N ARG A 284 8.97 8.00 -9.96
CA ARG A 284 10.37 7.77 -9.58
C ARG A 284 10.69 6.30 -9.33
N MET A 285 9.76 5.54 -8.76
CA MET A 285 9.89 4.11 -8.52
C MET A 285 9.95 3.34 -9.84
N VAL A 286 9.07 3.66 -10.79
CA VAL A 286 9.09 3.06 -12.13
C VAL A 286 10.38 3.40 -12.87
N GLN A 287 10.82 4.67 -12.83
CA GLN A 287 12.11 5.08 -13.40
C GLN A 287 13.27 4.31 -12.75
N GLN A 288 13.27 4.17 -11.41
CA GLN A 288 14.33 3.47 -10.71
C GLN A 288 14.38 1.97 -11.08
N ALA A 289 13.22 1.33 -11.24
CA ALA A 289 13.12 -0.05 -11.68
C ALA A 289 13.69 -0.22 -13.09
N ILE A 290 13.41 0.72 -14.00
CA ILE A 290 14.00 0.73 -15.35
C ILE A 290 15.51 0.90 -15.29
N ASP A 291 16.02 1.82 -14.47
CA ASP A 291 17.46 2.06 -14.35
C ASP A 291 18.20 0.84 -13.75
N TRP A 292 17.54 0.12 -12.83
CA TRP A 292 18.12 -1.07 -12.21
C TRP A 292 18.06 -2.30 -13.12
N LEU A 293 16.95 -2.48 -13.84
CA LEU A 293 16.81 -3.53 -14.86
C LEU A 293 17.63 -3.26 -16.11
N ALA A 294 17.88 -1.98 -16.43
CA ALA A 294 18.53 -1.46 -17.63
C ALA A 294 18.23 -2.31 -18.89
N PRO A 295 16.95 -2.38 -19.32
CA PRO A 295 16.53 -3.24 -20.41
C PRO A 295 17.10 -2.81 -21.75
N GLU A 296 17.56 -3.79 -22.54
CA GLU A 296 17.99 -3.59 -23.92
C GLU A 296 16.93 -4.07 -24.93
N LYS A 297 16.97 -3.53 -26.15
CA LYS A 297 16.04 -3.86 -27.25
C LYS A 297 16.12 -5.31 -27.74
N THR A 298 17.10 -6.06 -27.27
CA THR A 298 17.29 -7.49 -27.54
C THR A 298 16.67 -8.39 -26.48
N GLN A 299 16.39 -7.84 -25.29
CA GLN A 299 16.02 -8.58 -24.10
C GLN A 299 14.51 -8.68 -23.91
N ARG A 300 14.05 -9.82 -23.39
CA ARG A 300 12.67 -10.06 -22.97
C ARG A 300 12.51 -9.80 -21.47
N VAL A 301 11.36 -9.24 -21.08
CA VAL A 301 11.05 -8.91 -19.69
C VAL A 301 9.78 -9.62 -19.26
N TYR A 302 9.77 -10.18 -18.05
CA TYR A 302 8.54 -10.54 -17.35
C TYR A 302 8.20 -9.47 -16.32
N ASP A 303 6.95 -9.03 -16.33
CA ASP A 303 6.39 -8.17 -15.28
C ASP A 303 5.33 -8.99 -14.53
N PHE A 304 5.67 -9.45 -13.33
CA PHE A 304 4.78 -10.24 -12.48
C PHE A 304 3.99 -9.32 -11.55
N PHE A 305 2.71 -9.63 -11.34
CA PHE A 305 1.76 -8.78 -10.62
C PHE A 305 1.55 -7.43 -11.35
N ALA A 306 1.48 -7.49 -12.68
CA ALA A 306 1.55 -6.32 -13.54
C ALA A 306 0.40 -5.30 -13.36
N GLY A 307 -0.72 -5.71 -12.77
CA GLY A 307 -1.88 -4.85 -12.58
C GLY A 307 -2.41 -4.30 -13.91
N ILE A 308 -2.39 -2.97 -14.05
CA ILE A 308 -2.80 -2.25 -15.27
C ILE A 308 -1.62 -1.89 -16.20
N GLY A 309 -0.41 -2.37 -15.89
CA GLY A 309 0.80 -2.18 -16.69
C GLY A 309 1.68 -1.00 -16.25
N ASN A 310 1.70 -0.68 -14.95
CA ASN A 310 2.50 0.43 -14.39
C ASN A 310 3.99 0.34 -14.75
N PHE A 311 4.57 -0.86 -14.65
CA PHE A 311 5.94 -1.14 -15.11
C PHE A 311 5.96 -1.68 -16.54
N SER A 312 5.01 -2.57 -16.89
CA SER A 312 4.94 -3.21 -18.21
C SER A 312 5.02 -2.23 -19.39
N ILE A 313 4.27 -1.11 -19.33
CA ILE A 313 4.15 -0.16 -20.43
C ILE A 313 5.51 0.55 -20.68
N PRO A 314 6.14 1.19 -19.68
CA PRO A 314 7.50 1.73 -19.83
C PRO A 314 8.58 0.69 -20.18
N LEU A 315 8.47 -0.54 -19.69
CA LEU A 315 9.41 -1.62 -20.02
C LEU A 315 9.29 -2.01 -21.50
N ALA A 316 8.08 -2.07 -22.05
CA ALA A 316 7.84 -2.39 -23.47
C ALA A 316 8.42 -1.33 -24.42
N ARG A 317 8.49 -0.07 -23.99
CA ARG A 317 9.18 1.00 -24.72
C ARG A 317 10.68 0.75 -24.86
N ARG A 318 11.29 -0.12 -24.04
CA ARG A 318 12.75 -0.27 -23.94
C ARG A 318 13.25 -1.69 -24.24
N SER A 319 12.38 -2.70 -24.19
CA SER A 319 12.75 -4.10 -24.38
C SER A 319 12.36 -4.65 -25.77
N LYS A 320 12.80 -5.88 -26.08
CA LYS A 320 12.34 -6.65 -27.24
C LYS A 320 10.87 -7.01 -27.11
N ALA A 321 10.49 -7.55 -25.95
CA ALA A 321 9.14 -7.96 -25.63
C ALA A 321 8.90 -7.98 -24.12
N VAL A 322 7.66 -7.75 -23.71
CA VAL A 322 7.19 -7.85 -22.32
C VAL A 322 6.06 -8.86 -22.24
N LEU A 323 6.13 -9.75 -21.24
CA LEU A 323 5.00 -10.54 -20.78
C LEU A 323 4.56 -10.03 -19.41
N ALA A 324 3.38 -9.41 -19.37
CA ALA A 324 2.72 -8.97 -18.15
C ALA A 324 1.89 -10.13 -17.58
N VAL A 325 2.14 -10.55 -16.35
CA VAL A 325 1.41 -11.64 -15.69
C VAL A 325 0.60 -11.09 -14.52
N GLU A 326 -0.72 -11.32 -14.53
CA GLU A 326 -1.66 -10.73 -13.57
C GLU A 326 -2.75 -11.72 -13.13
N GLY A 327 -2.98 -11.84 -11.82
CA GLY A 327 -3.96 -12.77 -11.26
C GLY A 327 -5.42 -12.39 -11.55
N VAL A 328 -5.69 -11.11 -11.72
CA VAL A 328 -7.04 -10.59 -12.00
C VAL A 328 -7.23 -10.43 -13.51
N TYR A 329 -8.00 -11.34 -14.11
CA TYR A 329 -8.28 -11.39 -15.56
C TYR A 329 -8.65 -10.04 -16.19
N ARG A 330 -9.49 -9.24 -15.52
CA ARG A 330 -9.91 -7.92 -16.05
C ARG A 330 -8.75 -6.93 -16.12
N MET A 331 -7.81 -6.98 -15.17
CA MET A 331 -6.62 -6.12 -15.14
C MET A 331 -5.59 -6.57 -16.17
N ALA A 332 -5.42 -7.89 -16.37
CA ALA A 332 -4.63 -8.43 -17.47
C ALA A 332 -5.14 -7.92 -18.83
N LYS A 333 -6.47 -7.94 -19.05
CA LYS A 333 -7.09 -7.33 -20.23
C LYS A 333 -6.85 -5.83 -20.32
N GLN A 334 -7.00 -5.09 -19.22
CA GLN A 334 -6.75 -3.65 -19.18
C GLN A 334 -5.30 -3.31 -19.55
N THR A 335 -4.33 -4.11 -19.12
CA THR A 335 -2.92 -3.97 -19.50
C THR A 335 -2.72 -4.11 -21.01
N LEU A 336 -3.38 -5.09 -21.64
CA LEU A 336 -3.33 -5.25 -23.10
C LEU A 336 -4.00 -4.07 -23.82
N SER A 337 -5.17 -3.61 -23.36
CA SER A 337 -5.83 -2.43 -23.91
C SER A 337 -4.99 -1.15 -23.74
N ASN A 338 -4.25 -1.02 -22.63
CA ASN A 338 -3.28 0.06 -22.45
C ASN A 338 -2.12 -0.06 -23.44
N ALA A 339 -1.62 -1.26 -23.71
CA ALA A 339 -0.59 -1.46 -24.72
C ALA A 339 -1.07 -1.05 -26.11
N GLU A 340 -2.27 -1.48 -26.51
CA GLU A 340 -2.91 -1.10 -27.78
C GLU A 340 -3.12 0.42 -27.89
N ALA A 341 -3.64 1.05 -26.84
CA ALA A 341 -3.89 2.49 -26.80
C ALA A 341 -2.61 3.34 -26.93
N ASN A 342 -1.45 2.76 -26.59
CA ASN A 342 -0.14 3.39 -26.69
C ASN A 342 0.68 2.86 -27.89
N GLY A 343 0.11 2.00 -28.76
CA GLY A 343 0.79 1.47 -29.93
C GLY A 343 1.95 0.51 -29.62
N LEU A 344 1.86 -0.23 -28.52
CA LEU A 344 2.86 -1.20 -28.06
C LEU A 344 2.51 -2.61 -28.52
N ASN A 345 3.08 -3.04 -29.66
CA ASN A 345 2.83 -4.36 -30.23
C ASN A 345 3.69 -5.49 -29.62
N ASN A 346 4.62 -5.14 -28.73
CA ASN A 346 5.57 -6.06 -28.13
C ASN A 346 5.24 -6.39 -26.66
N LEU A 347 4.07 -5.98 -26.17
CA LEU A 347 3.57 -6.30 -24.84
C LEU A 347 2.40 -7.28 -24.95
N THR A 348 2.50 -8.40 -24.24
CA THR A 348 1.45 -9.40 -24.14
C THR A 348 1.06 -9.60 -22.68
N SER A 349 -0.17 -10.04 -22.42
CA SER A 349 -0.66 -10.28 -21.05
C SER A 349 -1.04 -11.75 -20.85
N LEU A 350 -0.73 -12.30 -19.68
CA LEU A 350 -1.18 -13.60 -19.21
C LEU A 350 -1.97 -13.42 -17.91
N SER A 351 -3.16 -14.03 -17.83
CA SER A 351 -3.87 -14.14 -16.56
C SER A 351 -3.60 -15.50 -15.92
N ALA A 352 -2.94 -15.51 -14.77
CA ALA A 352 -2.53 -16.74 -14.07
C ALA A 352 -2.44 -16.51 -12.55
N ASP A 353 -2.66 -17.56 -11.77
CA ASP A 353 -2.39 -17.53 -10.33
C ASP A 353 -0.88 -17.59 -10.08
N LEU A 354 -0.30 -16.48 -9.65
CA LEU A 354 1.14 -16.37 -9.39
C LEU A 354 1.62 -17.20 -8.18
N ASN A 355 0.71 -17.76 -7.38
CA ASN A 355 1.08 -18.70 -6.32
C ASN A 355 1.37 -20.12 -6.86
N ASP A 356 0.78 -20.49 -8.00
CA ASP A 356 0.92 -21.81 -8.64
C ASP A 356 1.50 -21.73 -10.07
N ILE A 357 2.18 -20.61 -10.37
CA ILE A 357 2.75 -20.39 -11.70
C ILE A 357 3.93 -21.34 -11.98
N SER A 358 3.99 -21.82 -13.22
CA SER A 358 4.98 -22.79 -13.66
C SER A 358 5.70 -22.34 -14.92
N ALA A 359 6.83 -22.97 -15.24
CA ALA A 359 7.57 -22.70 -16.47
C ALA A 359 6.75 -23.05 -17.74
N SER A 360 5.77 -23.95 -17.66
CA SER A 360 4.89 -24.27 -18.80
C SER A 360 3.89 -23.16 -19.14
N ASP A 361 3.56 -22.29 -18.17
CA ASP A 361 2.71 -21.13 -18.41
C ASP A 361 3.46 -20.02 -19.18
N LEU A 362 4.80 -20.10 -19.18
CA LEU A 362 5.72 -19.09 -19.67
C LEU A 362 6.36 -19.58 -20.98
N LYS A 363 6.03 -18.94 -22.10
CA LYS A 363 6.42 -19.43 -23.44
C LYS A 363 7.93 -19.37 -23.70
N ASP A 364 8.50 -18.17 -23.65
CA ASP A 364 9.90 -17.88 -23.97
C ASP A 364 10.59 -17.36 -22.71
N PRO A 365 11.79 -17.84 -22.32
CA PRO A 365 12.50 -17.31 -21.16
C PRO A 365 12.74 -15.81 -21.27
N ALA A 366 12.75 -15.13 -20.12
CA ALA A 366 13.02 -13.71 -20.01
C ALA A 366 14.41 -13.45 -19.42
N ASP A 367 15.05 -12.39 -19.92
CA ASP A 367 16.36 -11.93 -19.48
C ASP A 367 16.28 -11.11 -18.19
N LEU A 368 15.11 -10.53 -17.90
CA LEU A 368 14.87 -9.56 -16.83
C LEU A 368 13.49 -9.77 -16.21
N TRP A 369 13.37 -9.71 -14.88
CA TRP A 369 12.07 -9.79 -14.18
C TRP A 369 11.80 -8.54 -13.35
N CYS A 370 10.55 -8.06 -13.39
CA CYS A 370 10.00 -7.05 -12.50
C CYS A 370 8.89 -7.69 -11.65
N LEU A 371 8.85 -7.42 -10.35
CA LEU A 371 7.83 -7.94 -9.43
C LEU A 371 7.32 -6.79 -8.54
N ASP A 372 6.00 -6.63 -8.44
CA ASP A 372 5.35 -5.72 -7.47
C ASP A 372 4.15 -6.42 -6.79
N PRO A 373 4.40 -7.47 -5.98
CA PRO A 373 3.32 -8.22 -5.32
C PRO A 373 2.60 -7.42 -4.23
N ALA A 374 1.39 -7.86 -3.93
CA ALA A 374 0.69 -7.44 -2.72
C ALA A 374 1.40 -7.94 -1.44
N ARG A 375 0.86 -7.58 -0.28
CA ARG A 375 1.40 -7.93 1.05
C ARG A 375 1.75 -9.42 1.29
N PRO A 376 1.09 -10.42 0.67
CA PRO A 376 1.51 -11.82 0.83
C PRO A 376 2.89 -12.15 0.24
N GLY A 377 3.48 -11.28 -0.58
CA GLY A 377 4.74 -11.51 -1.30
C GLY A 377 4.56 -12.34 -2.57
N ALA A 378 5.67 -12.87 -3.08
CA ALA A 378 5.80 -13.54 -4.38
C ALA A 378 6.36 -14.97 -4.28
N GLU A 379 6.08 -15.68 -3.18
CA GLU A 379 6.62 -17.02 -2.90
C GLU A 379 6.50 -18.01 -4.08
N GLY A 380 5.36 -18.01 -4.80
CA GLY A 380 5.17 -18.83 -5.99
C GLY A 380 6.13 -18.49 -7.14
N VAL A 381 6.35 -17.20 -7.41
CA VAL A 381 7.31 -16.72 -8.42
C VAL A 381 8.76 -17.00 -7.99
N MET A 382 9.08 -16.90 -6.70
CA MET A 382 10.41 -17.27 -6.19
C MET A 382 10.66 -18.78 -6.31
N THR A 383 9.65 -19.59 -6.03
CA THR A 383 9.70 -21.04 -6.21
C THR A 383 9.85 -21.42 -7.68
N LEU A 384 9.19 -20.69 -8.59
CA LEU A 384 9.41 -20.84 -10.03
C LEU A 384 10.87 -20.57 -10.38
N LEU A 385 11.46 -19.46 -9.89
CA LEU A 385 12.85 -19.11 -10.17
C LEU A 385 13.83 -20.23 -9.76
N GLU A 386 13.64 -20.82 -8.58
CA GLU A 386 14.45 -21.95 -8.11
C GLU A 386 14.37 -23.16 -9.06
N LYS A 387 13.18 -23.46 -9.57
CA LYS A 387 12.90 -24.59 -10.47
C LYS A 387 13.42 -24.38 -11.89
N LEU A 388 13.68 -23.15 -12.32
CA LEU A 388 14.24 -22.87 -13.63
C LEU A 388 15.69 -23.36 -13.74
N LYS A 389 16.05 -23.87 -14.92
CA LYS A 389 17.46 -24.19 -15.23
C LYS A 389 18.30 -22.91 -15.26
N PRO A 390 19.61 -22.97 -14.94
CA PRO A 390 20.48 -21.79 -14.91
C PRO A 390 20.38 -20.89 -16.15
N GLU A 391 20.30 -21.48 -17.35
CA GLU A 391 20.19 -20.79 -18.64
C GLU A 391 18.84 -20.10 -18.87
N GLN A 392 17.79 -20.48 -18.14
CA GLN A 392 16.44 -19.89 -18.24
C GLN A 392 16.23 -18.76 -17.22
N ARG A 393 17.13 -18.63 -16.24
CA ARG A 393 17.02 -17.63 -15.18
C ARG A 393 17.36 -16.24 -15.71
N PRO A 394 16.66 -15.20 -15.26
CA PRO A 394 16.97 -13.84 -15.67
C PRO A 394 18.37 -13.41 -15.20
N SER A 395 18.97 -12.46 -15.89
CA SER A 395 20.22 -11.82 -15.45
C SER A 395 19.99 -10.89 -14.26
N ARG A 396 18.83 -10.21 -14.23
CA ARG A 396 18.44 -9.25 -13.19
C ARG A 396 16.98 -9.36 -12.81
N ILE A 397 16.71 -9.11 -11.54
CA ILE A 397 15.37 -9.07 -10.97
C ILE A 397 15.24 -7.77 -10.17
N VAL A 398 14.19 -6.99 -10.43
CA VAL A 398 13.77 -5.90 -9.53
C VAL A 398 12.50 -6.35 -8.81
N TYR A 399 12.55 -6.34 -7.48
CA TYR A 399 11.44 -6.66 -6.60
C TYR A 399 11.06 -5.41 -5.82
N VAL A 400 9.84 -4.93 -6.02
CA VAL A 400 9.18 -3.88 -5.24
C VAL A 400 8.26 -4.54 -4.21
N SER A 401 8.31 -4.12 -2.95
CA SER A 401 7.47 -4.71 -1.89
C SER A 401 6.94 -3.66 -0.94
N CYS A 402 5.66 -3.78 -0.58
CA CYS A 402 5.02 -3.04 0.51
C CYS A 402 5.04 -3.76 1.87
N ALA A 403 5.67 -4.94 1.93
CA ALA A 403 5.76 -5.81 3.11
C ALA A 403 7.20 -6.32 3.28
N PRO A 404 8.01 -5.69 4.14
CA PRO A 404 9.43 -6.04 4.27
C PRO A 404 9.64 -7.43 4.87
N ASP A 405 8.69 -7.97 5.63
CA ASP A 405 8.75 -9.31 6.21
C ASP A 405 8.56 -10.41 5.17
N THR A 406 7.59 -10.27 4.26
CA THR A 406 7.43 -11.23 3.15
C THR A 406 8.51 -11.07 2.09
N LEU A 407 9.02 -9.85 1.87
CA LEU A 407 10.22 -9.62 1.05
C LEU A 407 11.42 -10.40 1.63
N ALA A 408 11.68 -10.28 2.93
CA ALA A 408 12.78 -10.98 3.58
C ALA A 408 12.64 -12.52 3.45
N ARG A 409 11.43 -13.06 3.64
CA ARG A 409 11.12 -14.48 3.39
C ARG A 409 11.45 -14.88 1.95
N ASP A 410 10.98 -14.09 0.98
CA ASP A 410 11.13 -14.38 -0.45
C ASP A 410 12.60 -14.32 -0.89
N LEU A 411 13.38 -13.36 -0.37
CA LEU A 411 14.82 -13.27 -0.63
C LEU A 411 15.59 -14.43 0.00
N ALA A 412 15.15 -14.93 1.16
CA ALA A 412 15.79 -16.08 1.83
C ALA A 412 15.69 -17.39 1.00
N ILE A 413 14.68 -17.50 0.13
CA ILE A 413 14.56 -18.60 -0.85
C ILE A 413 15.75 -18.54 -1.82
N ILE A 414 16.01 -17.36 -2.39
CA ILE A 414 17.10 -17.15 -3.36
C ILE A 414 18.49 -17.22 -2.72
N ALA A 415 18.65 -16.79 -1.48
CA ALA A 415 19.92 -16.77 -0.75
C ALA A 415 20.53 -18.16 -0.49
N GLY A 416 19.93 -19.25 -0.98
CA GLY A 416 20.49 -20.60 -0.90
C GLY A 416 20.37 -21.23 0.50
N LEU A 417 19.49 -20.71 1.36
CA LEU A 417 19.41 -21.10 2.77
C LEU A 417 18.57 -22.37 3.04
N LYS A 418 18.05 -23.04 2.00
CA LYS A 418 17.26 -24.29 2.12
C LYS A 418 17.87 -25.51 1.43
N SER A 419 19.10 -25.42 0.91
CA SER A 419 19.77 -26.53 0.24
C SER A 419 21.26 -26.54 0.59
N ASP A 420 21.87 -27.73 0.72
CA ASP A 420 23.27 -27.99 1.12
C ASP A 420 24.36 -27.39 0.18
N LYS A 421 24.06 -26.32 -0.56
CA LYS A 421 24.97 -25.68 -1.53
C LYS A 421 25.08 -24.18 -1.25
N LYS A 422 26.26 -23.79 -0.75
CA LYS A 422 26.75 -22.41 -0.54
C LYS A 422 26.97 -21.62 -1.84
N SER A 423 25.99 -21.57 -2.74
CA SER A 423 26.06 -20.71 -3.93
C SER A 423 24.65 -20.24 -4.28
N SER A 424 24.21 -19.13 -3.69
CA SER A 424 23.02 -18.45 -4.18
C SER A 424 23.34 -17.95 -5.59
N ASP A 425 22.57 -18.40 -6.58
CA ASP A 425 22.76 -17.97 -7.97
C ASP A 425 22.45 -16.49 -8.17
N TYR A 426 22.05 -15.74 -7.13
CA TYR A 426 21.88 -14.29 -7.14
C TYR A 426 22.46 -13.62 -5.90
N ARG A 427 22.79 -12.33 -6.07
CA ARG A 427 23.21 -11.41 -5.01
C ARG A 427 22.34 -10.15 -5.03
N ILE A 428 22.10 -9.56 -3.86
CA ILE A 428 21.51 -8.22 -3.77
C ILE A 428 22.59 -7.21 -4.17
N THR A 429 22.33 -6.41 -5.21
CA THR A 429 23.27 -5.37 -5.67
C THR A 429 22.80 -3.96 -5.38
N LYS A 430 21.49 -3.76 -5.18
CA LYS A 430 20.90 -2.47 -4.82
C LYS A 430 19.70 -2.69 -3.89
N LEU A 431 19.54 -1.81 -2.91
CA LEU A 431 18.43 -1.78 -1.97
C LEU A 431 18.05 -0.32 -1.70
N CYS A 432 16.79 0.05 -1.77
CA CYS A 432 16.32 1.34 -1.25
C CYS A 432 14.94 1.23 -0.61
N THR A 433 14.65 2.15 0.30
CA THR A 433 13.29 2.39 0.77
C THR A 433 12.59 3.38 -0.15
N VAL A 434 11.29 3.17 -0.31
CA VAL A 434 10.39 4.05 -1.06
C VAL A 434 9.41 4.62 -0.06
N ASP A 435 9.45 5.93 0.17
CA ASP A 435 8.52 6.59 1.09
C ASP A 435 7.21 6.93 0.36
N MET A 436 6.49 5.89 -0.05
CA MET A 436 5.19 6.00 -0.74
C MET A 436 4.08 6.52 0.18
N PHE A 437 4.23 6.30 1.49
CA PHE A 437 3.29 6.76 2.51
C PHE A 437 4.01 7.51 3.64
N PRO A 438 4.52 8.73 3.38
CA PRO A 438 5.05 9.59 4.43
C PRO A 438 4.01 9.76 5.54
N GLN A 439 4.48 10.00 6.78
CA GLN A 439 3.63 10.16 7.97
C GLN A 439 2.89 8.88 8.41
N THR A 440 3.25 7.74 7.85
CA THR A 440 2.75 6.42 8.24
C THR A 440 3.89 5.43 8.48
N HIS A 441 3.61 4.37 9.23
CA HIS A 441 4.55 3.27 9.45
C HIS A 441 4.79 2.39 8.21
N HIS A 442 4.04 2.57 7.12
CA HIS A 442 4.20 1.74 5.95
C HIS A 442 5.60 1.91 5.34
N ILE A 443 6.17 0.77 4.96
CA ILE A 443 7.50 0.65 4.39
C ILE A 443 7.34 0.02 3.02
N GLU A 444 7.75 0.75 1.99
CA GLU A 444 8.01 0.15 0.69
C GLU A 444 9.51 0.03 0.47
N THR A 445 9.91 -1.03 -0.21
CA THR A 445 11.30 -1.40 -0.42
C THR A 445 11.47 -1.88 -1.85
N MET A 446 12.54 -1.44 -2.51
CA MET A 446 12.97 -1.97 -3.80
C MET A 446 14.31 -2.69 -3.65
N VAL A 447 14.42 -3.85 -4.27
CA VAL A 447 15.65 -4.65 -4.30
C VAL A 447 16.01 -5.00 -5.75
N CYS A 448 17.27 -4.86 -6.10
CA CYS A 448 17.83 -5.41 -7.34
C CYS A 448 18.66 -6.65 -7.01
N LEU A 449 18.35 -7.76 -7.67
CA LEU A 449 19.11 -8.99 -7.65
C LEU A 449 19.84 -9.16 -8.98
N GLU A 450 21.12 -9.49 -8.94
CA GLU A 450 21.89 -9.88 -10.12
C GLU A 450 22.32 -11.33 -9.99
N ARG A 451 22.20 -12.08 -11.09
CA ARG A 451 22.69 -13.46 -11.14
C ARG A 451 24.20 -13.47 -10.93
N ALA A 452 24.69 -14.30 -10.01
CA ALA A 452 26.11 -14.52 -9.81
C ALA A 452 26.72 -15.07 -11.12
N SER A 453 27.85 -14.50 -11.54
CA SER A 453 28.57 -14.85 -12.76
C SER A 453 29.21 -16.23 -12.71
#